data_AF-A0A2V9IU25-F1
#
_entry.id   AF-A0A2V9IU25-F1
#
_cell.length_a   1.000
_cell.length_b   1.000
_cell.length_c   1.000
_cell.angle_alpha   90.00
_cell.angle_beta   90.00
_cell.angle_gamma   90.00
#
_symmetry.space_group_name_H-M   'P 1'
#
loop_
_entity.id
_entity.type
_entity.pdbx_description
1 polymer ?
#
loop_
_entity_poly.entity_id
_entity_poly.type
_entity_poly.pdbx_seq_one_letter_code
_entity_poly.pdbx_strand_id
1 'polypeptide(L)'
;WRSGLWFTPGSSLYEFGDPRLDPDQRVELTFNGRRQRLWFRGYFDPTLATNVTGGNLEALVPVDRSQRVLHPLGPNFNGLIPLQLANGTIRNTPIGELVNYSQRAYILGPGAWNVDLALYKNFKIRERSEVRFSADFFNFFNHPNDLPPNGTTGLQDLSRQANNPRTIQLSLRIDW
;
A
#
# COMPACT_ATOMS: atom_id res chain seq x y z
N TRP A 1 -0.60 -18.13 -1.18
CA TRP A 1 0.27 -16.98 -0.89
C TRP A 1 0.55 -16.22 -2.18
N ARG A 2 0.79 -14.92 -2.12
CA ARG A 2 1.30 -14.13 -3.25
C ARG A 2 2.33 -13.12 -2.76
N SER A 3 3.31 -12.82 -3.61
CA SER A 3 4.18 -11.66 -3.42
C SER A 3 3.37 -10.36 -3.50
N GLY A 4 4.00 -9.27 -3.10
CA GLY A 4 3.46 -7.95 -3.38
C GLY A 4 3.25 -7.71 -4.87
N LEU A 5 2.34 -6.79 -5.18
CA LEU A 5 2.19 -6.26 -6.53
C LEU A 5 3.18 -5.12 -6.72
N TRP A 6 3.84 -5.08 -7.88
CA TRP A 6 4.64 -3.93 -8.28
C TRP A 6 3.73 -2.76 -8.65
N PHE A 7 4.09 -1.57 -8.20
CA PHE A 7 3.42 -0.33 -8.58
C PHE A 7 4.44 0.80 -8.72
N THR A 8 4.05 1.88 -9.39
CA THR A 8 4.86 3.09 -9.49
C THR A 8 4.28 4.18 -8.60
N PRO A 9 5.12 5.10 -8.09
CA PRO A 9 4.64 6.34 -7.48
C PRO A 9 3.69 7.13 -8.40
N GLY A 10 2.94 8.06 -7.80
CA GLY A 10 2.00 8.92 -8.50
C GLY A 10 2.66 9.62 -9.72
N SER A 11 1.88 9.83 -10.78
CA SER A 11 2.39 10.29 -12.08
C SER A 11 3.06 11.67 -12.06
N SER A 12 2.83 12.45 -11.01
CA SER A 12 3.43 13.77 -10.78
C SER A 12 4.76 13.73 -10.02
N LEU A 13 5.17 12.57 -9.50
CA LEU A 13 6.38 12.40 -8.71
C LEU A 13 7.53 11.84 -9.57
N TYR A 14 8.72 12.35 -9.31
CA TYR A 14 9.96 11.94 -9.96
C TYR A 14 10.99 11.54 -8.91
N GLU A 15 11.87 10.62 -9.29
CA GLU A 15 12.84 9.97 -8.41
C GLU A 15 14.19 10.70 -8.44
N PHE A 16 14.70 11.01 -7.24
CA PHE A 16 15.99 11.68 -7.01
C PHE A 16 16.95 10.84 -6.14
N GLY A 17 16.58 9.59 -5.89
CA GLY A 17 17.28 8.61 -5.05
C GLY A 17 16.37 7.40 -4.81
N ASP A 18 16.80 6.41 -4.02
CA ASP A 18 15.98 5.20 -3.79
C ASP A 18 14.84 5.45 -2.79
N PRO A 19 13.55 5.39 -3.20
CA PRO A 19 12.45 5.60 -2.28
C PRO A 19 12.13 4.38 -1.42
N ARG A 20 12.68 3.20 -1.74
CA ARG A 20 12.32 1.95 -1.07
C ARG A 20 12.81 1.95 0.38
N LEU A 21 11.96 1.42 1.25
CA LEU A 21 12.29 1.18 2.66
C LEU A 21 12.34 -0.30 2.93
N ASP A 22 13.43 -0.72 3.57
CA ASP A 22 13.53 -2.04 4.17
C ASP A 22 12.50 -2.18 5.31
N PRO A 23 12.03 -3.40 5.61
CA PRO A 23 10.95 -3.60 6.59
C PRO A 23 11.22 -2.99 7.97
N ASP A 24 12.48 -2.96 8.41
CA ASP A 24 12.94 -2.41 9.69
C ASP A 24 13.02 -0.87 9.70
N GLN A 25 13.10 -0.24 8.53
CA GLN A 25 13.09 1.22 8.39
C GLN A 25 11.67 1.82 8.39
N ARG A 26 10.64 0.97 8.31
CA ARG A 26 9.25 1.44 8.17
C ARG A 26 8.71 1.95 9.49
N VAL A 27 8.50 3.26 9.55
CA VAL A 27 7.87 3.91 10.70
C VAL A 27 6.36 3.76 10.67
N GLU A 28 5.75 3.71 11.84
CA GLU A 28 4.29 3.82 11.98
C GLU A 28 3.93 5.18 12.57
N LEU A 29 2.84 5.74 12.08
CA LEU A 29 2.38 7.08 12.44
C LEU A 29 0.86 7.18 12.36
N THR A 30 0.29 8.17 13.02
CA THR A 30 -1.07 8.63 12.78
C THR A 30 -1.03 9.78 11.78
N PHE A 31 -1.71 9.62 10.64
CA PHE A 31 -1.84 10.65 9.60
C PHE A 31 -3.29 10.73 9.14
N ASN A 32 -3.84 11.93 9.00
CA ASN A 32 -5.26 12.16 8.70
C ASN A 32 -6.23 11.33 9.59
N GLY A 33 -5.90 11.22 10.88
CA GLY A 33 -6.70 10.51 11.88
C GLY A 33 -6.65 8.98 11.80
N ARG A 34 -5.81 8.39 10.93
CA ARG A 34 -5.67 6.92 10.80
C ARG A 34 -4.27 6.47 11.16
N ARG A 35 -4.15 5.29 11.75
CA ARG A 35 -2.86 4.61 11.95
C ARG A 35 -2.36 4.09 10.61
N GLN A 36 -1.18 4.53 10.21
CA GLN A 36 -0.57 4.22 8.93
C GLN A 36 0.89 3.80 9.11
N ARG A 37 1.41 3.04 8.15
CA ARG A 37 2.83 2.69 8.05
C ARG A 37 3.44 3.36 6.84
N LEU A 38 4.63 3.94 6.99
CA LEU A 38 5.41 4.42 5.85
C LEU A 38 6.01 3.22 5.12
N TRP A 39 5.52 2.92 3.92
CA TRP A 39 5.98 1.77 3.13
C TRP A 39 7.19 2.11 2.26
N PHE A 40 7.26 3.35 1.78
CA PHE A 40 8.37 3.91 1.03
C PHE A 40 8.45 5.42 1.31
N ARG A 41 9.59 6.06 0.98
CA ARG A 41 9.83 7.51 1.12
C ARG A 41 8.97 8.30 0.12
N GLY A 42 7.67 8.39 0.41
CA GLY A 42 6.70 9.11 -0.41
C GLY A 42 6.67 10.60 -0.14
N TYR A 43 5.66 11.27 -0.72
CA TYR A 43 5.54 12.73 -0.70
C TYR A 43 4.28 13.17 0.06
N PHE A 44 4.47 13.63 1.29
CA PHE A 44 3.46 14.25 2.15
C PHE A 44 4.14 15.20 3.15
N ASP A 45 3.38 16.00 3.89
CA ASP A 45 3.94 16.83 4.95
C ASP A 45 4.11 16.00 6.24
N PRO A 46 5.36 15.68 6.66
CA PRO A 46 5.58 14.85 7.85
C PRO A 46 5.17 15.55 9.14
N THR A 47 5.06 16.89 9.15
CA THR A 47 4.69 17.66 10.36
C THR A 47 3.23 17.47 10.77
N LEU A 48 2.39 16.99 9.85
CA LEU A 48 1.00 16.64 10.12
C LEU A 48 0.84 15.23 10.72
N ALA A 49 1.93 14.47 10.81
CA ALA A 49 1.93 13.17 11.45
C ALA A 49 2.02 13.30 12.98
N THR A 50 1.35 12.39 13.69
CA THR A 50 1.41 12.27 15.14
C THR A 50 1.70 10.82 15.53
N ASN A 51 2.03 10.55 16.79
CA ASN A 51 2.29 9.19 17.30
C ASN A 51 3.30 8.40 16.46
N VAL A 52 4.38 9.04 16.02
CA VAL A 52 5.42 8.41 15.22
C VAL A 52 6.21 7.41 16.07
N THR A 53 6.34 6.19 15.59
CA THR A 53 7.06 5.09 16.26
C THR A 53 7.91 4.32 15.25
N GLY A 54 8.95 3.62 15.75
CA GLY A 54 9.83 2.80 14.91
C GLY A 54 10.94 3.55 14.19
N GLY A 55 11.13 4.86 14.43
CA GLY A 55 12.22 5.63 13.86
C GLY A 55 11.93 7.13 13.73
N ASN A 56 12.84 7.84 13.07
CA ASN A 56 12.69 9.27 12.78
C ASN A 56 12.01 9.46 11.41
N LEU A 57 10.74 9.85 11.40
CA LEU A 57 9.98 10.08 10.17
C LEU A 57 10.60 11.18 9.29
N GLU A 58 11.07 12.28 9.89
CA GLU A 58 11.60 13.43 9.14
C GLU A 58 12.95 13.10 8.48
N ALA A 59 13.69 12.13 9.01
CA ALA A 59 14.89 11.61 8.34
C ALA A 59 14.55 10.80 7.07
N LEU A 60 13.36 10.19 7.00
CA LEU A 60 12.90 9.41 5.85
C LEU A 60 12.13 10.27 4.84
N VAL A 61 11.36 11.23 5.34
CA VAL A 61 10.58 12.19 4.55
C VAL A 61 10.89 13.59 5.10
N PRO A 62 11.89 14.30 4.57
CA PRO A 62 12.26 15.63 5.04
C PRO A 62 11.12 16.65 4.97
N VAL A 63 11.08 17.57 5.93
CA VAL A 63 10.16 18.72 5.92
C VAL A 63 10.41 19.58 4.68
N ASP A 64 11.68 19.86 4.37
CA ASP A 64 12.05 20.49 3.11
C ASP A 64 11.77 19.54 1.93
N ARG A 65 10.87 20.00 1.05
CA ARG A 65 10.43 19.25 -0.13
C ARG A 65 11.54 19.03 -1.15
N SER A 66 12.56 19.89 -1.17
CA SER A 66 13.72 19.77 -2.07
C SER A 66 14.64 18.61 -1.72
N GLN A 67 14.61 18.16 -0.45
CA GLN A 67 15.44 17.07 0.05
C GLN A 67 14.73 15.72 -0.02
N ARG A 68 13.50 15.67 -0.55
CA ARG A 68 12.73 14.43 -0.65
C ARG A 68 13.21 13.59 -1.82
N VAL A 69 13.21 12.29 -1.62
CA VAL A 69 13.58 11.33 -2.67
C VAL A 69 12.56 11.31 -3.81
N LEU A 70 11.28 11.52 -3.49
CA LEU A 70 10.20 11.67 -4.44
C LEU A 70 9.56 13.04 -4.28
N HIS A 71 9.58 13.84 -5.35
CA HIS A 71 8.84 15.10 -5.39
C HIS A 71 8.49 15.51 -6.83
N PRO A 72 7.51 16.40 -7.02
CA PRO A 72 7.25 16.99 -8.33
C PRO A 72 8.40 17.87 -8.80
N LEU A 73 8.56 17.99 -10.11
CA LEU A 73 9.57 18.89 -10.70
C LEU A 73 9.19 20.37 -10.56
N GLY A 74 10.19 21.22 -10.73
CA GLY A 74 10.06 22.67 -10.73
C GLY A 74 10.35 23.30 -9.35
N PRO A 75 10.77 24.58 -9.30
CA PRO A 75 11.12 25.26 -8.05
C PRO A 75 9.99 25.29 -7.02
N ASN A 76 8.74 25.25 -7.48
CA ASN A 76 7.54 25.29 -6.65
C ASN A 76 6.92 23.91 -6.41
N PHE A 77 7.53 22.83 -6.89
CA PHE A 77 7.01 21.47 -6.80
C PHE A 77 5.59 21.34 -7.40
N ASN A 78 5.35 22.02 -8.53
CA ASN A 78 4.05 22.07 -9.22
C ASN A 78 4.09 21.38 -10.59
N GLY A 79 5.19 20.71 -10.94
CA GLY A 79 5.34 20.05 -12.24
C GLY A 79 5.57 21.02 -13.40
N LEU A 80 5.99 22.26 -13.13
CA LEU A 80 6.32 23.25 -14.15
C LEU A 80 7.80 23.63 -14.07
N ILE A 81 8.50 23.58 -15.20
CA ILE A 81 9.91 23.96 -15.30
C ILE A 81 10.01 25.35 -15.94
N PRO A 82 10.79 26.28 -15.34
CA PRO A 82 11.05 27.58 -15.94
C PRO A 82 11.92 27.43 -17.19
N LEU A 83 11.39 27.83 -18.35
CA LEU A 83 12.11 27.89 -19.62
C LEU A 83 12.32 29.36 -19.99
N GLN A 84 13.58 29.77 -20.11
CA GLN A 84 13.92 31.10 -20.60
C GLN A 84 13.82 31.11 -22.13
N LEU A 85 12.97 31.99 -22.65
CA LEU A 85 12.79 32.20 -24.09
C LEU A 85 13.92 33.06 -24.66
N ALA A 86 14.08 33.06 -25.99
CA ALA A 86 15.12 33.85 -26.68
C ALA A 86 15.06 35.35 -26.37
N ASN A 87 13.89 35.88 -25.99
CA ASN A 87 13.70 37.27 -25.58
C ASN A 87 14.02 37.54 -24.09
N GLY A 88 14.55 36.57 -23.36
CA GLY A 88 14.88 36.67 -21.93
C GLY A 88 13.70 36.46 -20.96
N THR A 89 12.47 36.30 -21.45
CA THR A 89 11.30 36.06 -20.59
C THR A 89 11.29 34.61 -20.10
N ILE A 90 10.96 34.38 -18.82
CA ILE A 90 10.78 33.04 -18.26
C ILE A 90 9.33 32.60 -18.44
N ARG A 91 9.12 31.44 -19.06
CA ARG A 91 7.82 30.78 -19.16
C ARG A 91 7.85 29.45 -18.40
N ASN A 92 6.91 29.27 -17.48
CA ASN A 92 6.71 28.00 -16.81
C ASN A 92 6.02 27.02 -17.77
N THR A 93 6.66 25.89 -18.05
CA THR A 93 6.19 24.91 -19.04
C THR A 93 6.01 23.53 -18.39
N PRO A 94 4.96 22.78 -18.76
CA PRO A 94 4.79 21.41 -18.30
C PRO A 94 5.83 20.48 -18.96
N ILE A 95 6.20 19.42 -18.24
CA ILE A 95 7.27 18.48 -18.65
C ILE A 95 6.86 17.58 -19.83
N GLY A 96 5.56 17.44 -20.09
CA GLY A 96 4.98 16.38 -20.93
C GLY A 96 5.47 16.29 -22.39
N GLU A 97 6.15 17.31 -22.91
CA GLU A 97 6.55 17.35 -24.34
C GLU A 97 8.06 17.62 -24.58
N LEU A 98 8.80 18.10 -23.57
CA LEU A 98 10.14 18.68 -23.80
C LEU A 98 11.26 17.99 -23.02
N VAL A 99 10.97 17.30 -21.93
CA VAL A 99 11.98 16.69 -21.06
C VAL A 99 11.51 15.34 -20.57
N ASN A 100 12.24 14.27 -20.88
CA ASN A 100 11.99 12.94 -20.31
C ASN A 100 12.84 12.77 -19.06
N TYR A 101 12.28 13.16 -17.91
CA TYR A 101 12.91 12.86 -16.62
C TYR A 101 12.76 11.35 -16.37
N SER A 102 13.89 10.64 -16.28
CA SER A 102 13.93 9.18 -16.24
C SER A 102 13.43 8.58 -14.92
N GLN A 103 13.01 7.33 -15.05
CA GLN A 103 12.60 6.30 -14.08
C GLN A 103 11.59 6.75 -13.01
N ARG A 104 10.36 6.22 -13.15
CA ARG A 104 9.43 6.09 -12.04
C ARG A 104 9.85 4.86 -11.25
N ALA A 105 10.14 5.03 -9.96
CA ALA A 105 10.46 3.92 -9.08
C ALA A 105 9.44 2.78 -9.22
N TYR A 106 9.91 1.54 -9.19
CA TYR A 106 9.04 0.38 -9.01
C TYR A 106 9.12 -0.06 -7.55
N ILE A 107 7.98 -0.05 -6.89
CA ILE A 107 7.88 -0.36 -5.47
C ILE A 107 7.06 -1.64 -5.34
N LEU A 108 7.60 -2.61 -4.59
CA LEU A 108 6.88 -3.83 -4.29
C LEU A 108 5.94 -3.57 -3.12
N GLY A 109 4.64 -3.79 -3.33
CA GLY A 109 3.62 -3.69 -2.29
C GLY A 109 3.70 -4.79 -1.23
N PRO A 110 2.79 -4.78 -0.24
CA PRO A 110 2.69 -5.85 0.75
C PRO A 110 2.34 -7.18 0.09
N GLY A 111 2.98 -8.26 0.55
CA GLY A 111 2.56 -9.62 0.25
C GLY A 111 1.22 -9.94 0.91
N ALA A 112 0.55 -10.99 0.43
CA ALA A 112 -0.71 -11.43 1.01
C ALA A 112 -0.81 -12.95 1.04
N TRP A 113 -1.46 -13.47 2.07
CA TRP A 113 -1.77 -14.88 2.16
C TRP A 113 -3.11 -15.07 2.89
N ASN A 114 -3.82 -16.12 2.51
CA ASN A 114 -5.09 -16.50 3.09
C ASN A 114 -5.19 -18.02 3.02
N VAL A 115 -5.81 -18.63 4.04
CA VAL A 115 -6.06 -20.06 4.09
C VAL A 115 -7.54 -20.25 4.34
N ASP A 116 -8.20 -20.95 3.42
CA ASP A 116 -9.57 -21.40 3.56
C ASP A 116 -9.55 -22.91 3.79
N LEU A 117 -10.37 -23.38 4.72
CA LEU A 117 -10.38 -24.77 5.18
C LEU A 117 -11.81 -25.30 5.15
N ALA A 118 -12.02 -26.47 4.55
CA ALA A 118 -13.29 -27.19 4.59
C ALA A 118 -13.08 -28.55 5.27
N LEU A 119 -13.95 -28.86 6.24
CA LEU A 119 -13.96 -30.15 6.94
C LEU A 119 -15.36 -30.75 6.81
N TYR A 120 -15.47 -32.02 6.44
CA TYR A 120 -16.75 -32.72 6.44
C TYR A 120 -16.62 -34.13 6.99
N LYS A 121 -17.71 -34.60 7.60
CA LYS A 121 -17.83 -35.97 8.09
C LYS A 121 -19.21 -36.52 7.76
N ASN A 122 -19.20 -37.73 7.22
CA ASN A 122 -20.39 -38.51 6.99
C ASN A 122 -20.62 -39.46 8.16
N PHE A 123 -21.82 -39.41 8.72
CA PHE A 123 -22.32 -40.29 9.76
C PHE A 123 -23.38 -41.21 9.15
N LYS A 124 -23.13 -42.52 9.16
CA LYS A 124 -24.15 -43.51 8.78
C LYS A 124 -25.14 -43.65 9.93
N ILE A 125 -26.42 -43.40 9.68
CA ILE A 125 -27.47 -43.57 10.70
C ILE A 125 -28.12 -44.95 10.55
N ARG A 126 -28.51 -45.33 9.33
CA ARG A 126 -29.09 -46.64 8.98
C ARG A 126 -28.58 -47.10 7.62
N GLU A 127 -28.95 -48.31 7.21
CA GLU A 127 -28.54 -48.92 5.92
C GLU A 127 -28.86 -48.07 4.69
N ARG A 128 -29.88 -47.20 4.77
CA ARG A 128 -30.32 -46.32 3.68
C ARG A 128 -30.16 -44.82 3.96
N SER A 129 -29.67 -44.43 5.14
CA SER A 129 -29.67 -43.01 5.55
C SER A 129 -28.30 -42.56 6.05
N GLU A 130 -27.80 -41.47 5.47
CA GLU A 130 -26.51 -40.85 5.77
C GLU A 130 -26.71 -39.37 6.11
N VAL A 131 -25.94 -38.88 7.08
CA VAL A 131 -25.91 -37.45 7.42
C VAL A 131 -24.50 -36.93 7.20
N ARG A 132 -24.37 -35.89 6.38
CA ARG A 132 -23.13 -35.15 6.20
C ARG A 132 -23.16 -33.87 7.03
N PHE A 133 -22.21 -33.76 7.93
CA PHE A 133 -21.89 -32.51 8.60
C PHE A 133 -20.69 -31.87 7.91
N SER A 134 -20.78 -30.58 7.57
CA SER A 134 -19.65 -29.84 6.99
C SER A 134 -19.43 -28.52 7.74
N ALA A 135 -18.17 -28.13 7.85
CA ALA A 135 -17.71 -26.88 8.43
C ALA A 135 -16.71 -26.23 7.47
N ASP A 136 -17.08 -25.06 6.95
CA ASP A 136 -16.27 -24.27 6.03
C ASP A 136 -15.76 -23.02 6.73
N PHE A 137 -14.45 -22.81 6.71
CA PHE A 137 -13.75 -21.70 7.33
C PHE A 137 -13.10 -20.85 6.23
N PHE A 138 -13.55 -19.62 6.09
CA PHE A 138 -12.90 -18.62 5.24
C PHE A 138 -12.00 -17.74 6.11
N ASN A 139 -10.75 -17.52 5.67
CA ASN A 139 -9.71 -16.87 6.48
C ASN A 139 -9.53 -17.59 7.84
N PHE A 140 -9.14 -18.87 7.80
CA PHE A 140 -9.04 -19.77 8.96
C PHE A 140 -8.22 -19.19 10.12
N PHE A 141 -7.07 -18.58 9.82
CA PHE A 141 -6.18 -17.96 10.80
C PHE A 141 -6.60 -16.56 11.24
N ASN A 142 -7.66 -15.99 10.65
CA ASN A 142 -8.08 -14.60 10.86
C ASN A 142 -6.93 -13.59 10.64
N HIS A 143 -6.09 -13.86 9.64
CA HIS A 143 -4.95 -13.01 9.31
C HIS A 143 -5.41 -11.85 8.40
N PRO A 144 -5.16 -10.58 8.76
CA PRO A 144 -5.48 -9.45 7.91
C PRO A 144 -4.51 -9.39 6.72
N ASN A 145 -5.03 -9.14 5.51
CA ASN A 145 -4.20 -8.78 4.37
C ASN A 145 -4.21 -7.27 4.19
N ASP A 146 -3.05 -6.64 4.25
CA ASP A 146 -2.96 -5.19 4.14
C ASP A 146 -3.38 -4.68 2.74
N LEU A 147 -3.89 -3.45 2.70
CA LEU A 147 -4.11 -2.74 1.45
C LEU A 147 -2.76 -2.24 0.86
N PRO A 148 -2.71 -2.01 -0.47
CA PRO A 148 -1.57 -1.32 -1.07
C PRO A 148 -1.37 0.08 -0.45
N PRO A 149 -0.12 0.55 -0.32
CA PRO A 149 0.16 1.92 0.10
C PRO A 149 -0.36 2.93 -0.93
N ASN A 150 -0.59 4.16 -0.49
CA ASN A 150 -0.89 5.27 -1.38
C ASN A 150 0.31 5.57 -2.28
N GLY A 151 0.10 5.64 -3.60
CA GLY A 151 1.17 5.85 -4.58
C GLY A 151 1.85 7.22 -4.50
N THR A 152 1.26 8.21 -3.85
CA THR A 152 1.87 9.54 -3.66
C THR A 152 2.56 9.63 -2.32
N THR A 153 1.85 9.37 -1.23
CA THR A 153 2.36 9.59 0.13
C THR A 153 3.23 8.45 0.63
N GLY A 154 3.13 7.26 0.03
CA GLY A 154 3.78 6.05 0.51
C GLY A 154 3.22 5.50 1.81
N LEU A 155 2.10 6.05 2.27
CA LEU A 155 1.44 5.62 3.51
C LEU A 155 0.49 4.46 3.24
N GLN A 156 0.63 3.42 4.04
CA GLN A 156 -0.24 2.24 4.06
C GLN A 156 -1.20 2.34 5.24
N ASP A 157 -2.51 2.27 4.98
CA ASP A 157 -3.54 2.34 6.03
C ASP A 157 -3.66 1.00 6.77
N LEU A 158 -3.27 0.98 8.05
CA LEU A 158 -3.32 -0.22 8.89
C LEU A 158 -4.67 -0.42 9.58
N SER A 159 -5.61 0.52 9.42
CA SER A 159 -6.97 0.38 9.97
C SER A 159 -7.91 -0.40 9.05
N ARG A 160 -7.41 -0.83 7.90
CA ARG A 160 -8.19 -1.49 6.85
C ARG A 160 -7.48 -2.76 6.38
N GLN A 161 -8.26 -3.71 5.92
CA GLN A 161 -7.79 -4.97 5.34
C GLN A 161 -8.48 -5.20 3.99
N ALA A 162 -7.80 -5.94 3.11
CA ALA A 162 -8.26 -6.30 1.78
C ALA A 162 -9.15 -7.56 1.77
N ASN A 163 -8.93 -8.48 2.72
CA ASN A 163 -9.73 -9.70 2.86
C ASN A 163 -10.86 -9.53 3.87
N ASN A 164 -11.87 -10.39 3.79
CA ASN A 164 -12.93 -10.42 4.78
C ASN A 164 -12.41 -10.97 6.13
N PRO A 165 -13.02 -10.55 7.26
CA PRO A 165 -12.83 -11.22 8.53
C PRO A 165 -13.18 -12.70 8.43
N ARG A 166 -12.64 -13.50 9.36
CA ARG A 166 -12.93 -14.93 9.40
C ARG A 166 -14.43 -15.21 9.43
N THR A 167 -14.87 -16.06 8.52
CA THR A 167 -16.26 -16.51 8.43
C THR A 167 -16.30 -18.02 8.57
N ILE A 168 -17.23 -18.52 9.40
CA ILE A 168 -17.42 -19.95 9.62
C ILE A 168 -18.85 -20.28 9.20
N GLN A 169 -18.99 -21.28 8.34
CA GLN A 169 -20.26 -21.79 7.88
C GLN A 169 -20.40 -23.25 8.29
N LEU A 170 -21.53 -23.58 8.90
CA LEU A 170 -21.86 -24.94 9.32
C LEU A 170 -23.05 -25.42 8.49
N SER A 171 -22.95 -26.62 7.94
CA SER A 171 -24.03 -27.23 7.16
C SER A 171 -24.30 -28.66 7.59
N LEU A 172 -25.57 -29.04 7.48
CA LEU A 172 -26.05 -30.39 7.70
C LEU A 172 -26.87 -30.83 6.49
N ARG A 173 -26.52 -31.96 5.90
CA ARG A 173 -27.25 -32.58 4.79
C ARG A 173 -27.65 -34.00 5.17
N ILE A 174 -28.87 -34.38 4.82
CA ILE A 174 -29.42 -35.72 5.02
C ILE A 174 -29.66 -36.32 3.64
N ASP A 175 -29.16 -37.53 3.41
CA ASP A 175 -29.43 -38.33 2.21
C ASP A 175 -30.17 -39.61 2.66
N TRP A 176 -31.29 -39.95 2.00
CA TRP A 176 -32.19 -41.05 2.36
C TRP A 176 -32.77 -41.77 1.13
#